data_AF-A0A0C9VNN3-F1
#
_entry.id   AF-A0A0C9VNN3-F1
#
_cell.length_a   1.000
_cell.length_b   1.000
_cell.length_c   1.000
_cell.angle_alpha   90.00
_cell.angle_beta   90.00
_cell.angle_gamma   90.00
#
_symmetry.space_group_name_H-M   'P 1'
#
loop_
_entity.id
_entity.type
_entity.pdbx_description
1 polymer ?
#
loop_
_entity_poly.entity_id
_entity_poly.type
_entity_poly.pdbx_seq_one_letter_code
_entity_poly.pdbx_strand_id
1 'polypeptide(L)'
;MTSLQLFIKDFIPPPCSFVMTLWGFPFLSNTETEKGNNTLVQTVVHDKIHATIAIAGYIMKHRDNLPSILKPNKAVNYVVESVCVSCLPITVGGEQVGIFNIYIHSPSHNLKHHDKWLSLLCNNVYTMAHGAGFPLKLAYHCSTCKGQDHPTGLCAFLSMPGWVDGAQNDQGLQGPQDAPNNQEDVDFPNSNNSGKGCGCGSGHGNSHGNFHSNGCGQSLQCF
;
A
#
# COMPACT_ATOMS: atom_id res chain seq x y z
N MET A 1 23.99 47.47 11.32
CA MET A 1 23.23 46.32 11.84
C MET A 1 22.42 45.75 10.70
N THR A 2 22.78 44.58 10.19
CA THR A 2 22.09 43.93 9.07
C THR A 2 20.94 43.10 9.64
N SER A 3 19.71 43.38 9.21
CA SER A 3 18.52 42.62 9.60
C SER A 3 18.42 41.34 8.77
N LEU A 4 18.38 40.17 9.41
CA LEU A 4 18.09 38.90 8.75
C LEU A 4 16.57 38.72 8.71
N GLN A 5 16.00 38.47 7.53
CA GLN A 5 14.59 38.07 7.37
C GLN A 5 14.53 36.59 6.99
N LEU A 6 13.80 35.80 7.78
CA LEU A 6 13.54 34.39 7.52
C LEU A 6 12.12 34.25 6.96
N PHE A 7 11.99 33.58 5.82
CA PHE A 7 10.70 33.18 5.26
C PHE A 7 10.51 31.68 5.48
N ILE A 8 9.47 31.31 6.24
CA ILE A 8 9.05 29.92 6.41
C ILE A 8 7.80 29.74 5.55
N LYS A 9 7.85 28.79 4.63
CA LYS A 9 6.69 28.37 3.84
C LYS A 9 6.35 26.95 4.26
N ASP A 10 5.09 26.74 4.63
CA ASP A 10 4.61 25.40 4.93
C ASP A 10 4.77 24.51 3.70
N PHE A 11 5.48 23.40 3.87
CA PHE A 11 5.60 22.37 2.84
C PHE A 11 4.47 21.36 3.04
N ILE A 12 3.51 21.38 2.13
CA ILE A 12 2.47 20.36 2.04
C ILE A 12 2.91 19.38 0.95
N PRO A 13 3.35 18.17 1.29
CA PRO A 13 3.77 17.20 0.28
C PRO A 13 2.59 16.83 -0.62
N PRO A 14 2.84 16.56 -1.91
CA PRO A 14 1.79 16.02 -2.77
C PRO A 14 1.33 14.65 -2.23
N PRO A 15 0.07 14.28 -2.47
CA PRO A 15 -0.42 12.95 -2.11
C PRO A 15 0.40 11.85 -2.77
N CYS A 16 0.61 10.75 -2.06
CA CYS A 16 1.32 9.58 -2.57
C CYS A 16 0.52 8.92 -3.69
N SER A 17 1.21 8.39 -4.71
CA SER A 17 0.55 7.60 -5.76
C SER A 17 0.26 6.17 -5.32
N PHE A 18 1.04 5.60 -4.39
CA PHE A 18 0.77 4.27 -3.85
C PHE A 18 -0.59 4.25 -3.15
N VAL A 19 -1.44 3.34 -3.57
CA VAL A 19 -2.79 3.19 -3.01
C VAL A 19 -2.86 1.96 -2.11
N MET A 20 -2.45 0.80 -2.64
CA MET A 20 -2.63 -0.48 -1.98
C MET A 20 -1.71 -1.54 -2.57
N THR A 21 -1.62 -2.66 -1.87
CA THR A 21 -1.11 -3.92 -2.41
C THR A 21 -2.25 -4.92 -2.52
N LEU A 22 -2.44 -5.50 -3.70
CA LEU A 22 -3.39 -6.58 -3.96
C LEU A 22 -2.70 -7.94 -3.82
N TRP A 23 -3.41 -8.91 -3.24
CA TRP A 23 -2.96 -10.30 -3.12
C TRP A 23 -4.12 -11.26 -3.46
N GLY A 24 -3.80 -12.52 -3.78
CA GLY A 24 -4.79 -13.56 -4.08
C GLY A 24 -5.09 -13.77 -5.57
N PHE A 25 -4.50 -12.96 -6.46
CA PHE A 25 -4.57 -13.22 -7.90
C PHE A 25 -3.70 -14.42 -8.28
N PRO A 26 -4.08 -15.19 -9.32
CA PRO A 26 -3.20 -16.17 -9.92
C PRO A 26 -1.88 -15.52 -10.36
N PHE A 27 -0.75 -16.12 -9.99
CA PHE A 27 0.58 -15.66 -10.35
C PHE A 27 1.24 -16.65 -11.31
N LEU A 28 1.70 -16.12 -12.45
CA LEU A 28 2.46 -16.86 -13.43
C LEU A 28 3.93 -16.44 -13.33
N SER A 29 4.81 -17.38 -12.98
CA SER A 29 6.19 -17.13 -12.53
C SER A 29 7.23 -17.00 -13.65
N ASN A 30 6.83 -17.02 -14.91
CA ASN A 30 7.70 -16.85 -16.07
C ASN A 30 7.87 -15.36 -16.43
N THR A 31 9.08 -14.95 -16.80
CA THR A 31 9.50 -13.54 -16.97
C THR A 31 8.76 -12.78 -18.07
N GLU A 32 8.42 -13.40 -19.21
CA GLU A 32 7.55 -12.79 -20.23
C GLU A 32 6.13 -12.48 -19.71
N THR A 33 5.78 -13.07 -18.57
CA THR A 33 4.44 -13.04 -17.99
C THR A 33 4.32 -12.08 -16.82
N GLU A 34 5.41 -11.49 -16.30
CA GLU A 34 5.31 -10.39 -15.32
C GLU A 34 4.58 -9.18 -15.91
N LYS A 35 4.93 -8.80 -17.15
CA LYS A 35 4.20 -7.76 -17.89
C LYS A 35 2.75 -8.19 -18.13
N GLY A 36 2.52 -9.47 -18.39
CA GLY A 36 1.20 -10.08 -18.51
C GLY A 36 0.37 -9.94 -17.23
N ASN A 37 0.93 -10.33 -16.09
CA ASN A 37 0.30 -10.25 -14.76
C ASN A 37 -0.04 -8.79 -14.42
N ASN A 38 0.90 -7.86 -14.62
CA ASN A 38 0.65 -6.43 -14.38
C ASN A 38 -0.48 -5.90 -15.27
N THR A 39 -0.51 -6.28 -16.55
CA THR A 39 -1.55 -5.84 -17.51
C THR A 39 -2.92 -6.39 -17.14
N LEU A 40 -2.98 -7.66 -16.72
CA LEU A 40 -4.21 -8.29 -16.25
C LEU A 40 -4.75 -7.58 -15.00
N VAL A 41 -3.90 -7.37 -13.99
CA VAL A 41 -4.31 -6.69 -12.75
C VAL A 41 -4.68 -5.24 -13.02
N GLN A 42 -3.95 -4.54 -13.88
CA GLN A 42 -4.27 -3.17 -14.30
C GLN A 42 -5.67 -3.10 -14.92
N THR A 43 -6.01 -4.05 -15.81
CA THR A 43 -7.34 -4.13 -16.44
C THR A 43 -8.44 -4.32 -15.39
N VAL A 44 -8.22 -5.19 -14.40
CA VAL A 44 -9.18 -5.41 -13.30
C VAL A 44 -9.37 -4.15 -12.45
N VAL A 45 -8.30 -3.40 -12.18
CA VAL A 45 -8.37 -2.12 -11.45
C VAL A 45 -9.10 -1.06 -12.27
N HIS A 46 -8.83 -0.96 -13.59
CA HIS A 46 -9.55 -0.06 -14.50
C HIS A 46 -11.05 -0.35 -14.48
N ASP A 47 -11.43 -1.61 -14.69
CA ASP A 47 -12.82 -2.04 -14.71
C ASP A 47 -13.51 -1.75 -13.37
N LYS A 48 -12.80 -1.96 -12.25
CA LYS A 48 -13.34 -1.66 -10.92
C LYS A 48 -13.63 -0.18 -10.72
N ILE A 49 -12.72 0.70 -11.15
CA ILE A 49 -12.89 2.15 -11.05
C ILE A 49 -14.08 2.62 -11.88
N HIS A 50 -14.24 2.08 -13.09
CA HIS A 50 -15.37 2.40 -13.96
C HIS A 50 -16.71 1.85 -13.46
N ALA A 51 -16.74 0.60 -13.01
CA ALA A 51 -17.97 -0.07 -12.59
C ALA A 51 -18.53 0.46 -11.26
N THR A 52 -17.68 1.05 -10.41
CA THR A 52 -18.09 1.45 -9.06
C THR A 52 -18.52 2.92 -9.04
N ILE A 53 -19.83 3.16 -8.99
CA ILE A 53 -20.44 4.51 -8.98
C ILE A 53 -19.84 5.40 -7.88
N ALA A 54 -19.58 4.85 -6.69
CA ALA A 54 -18.99 5.60 -5.58
C ALA A 54 -17.59 6.12 -5.90
N ILE A 55 -16.75 5.32 -6.57
CA ILE A 55 -15.39 5.69 -6.96
C ILE A 55 -15.44 6.74 -8.08
N ALA A 56 -16.19 6.49 -9.16
CA ALA A 56 -16.31 7.42 -10.26
C ALA A 56 -16.92 8.77 -9.82
N GLY A 57 -17.97 8.73 -8.99
CA GLY A 57 -18.58 9.91 -8.38
C GLY A 57 -17.61 10.69 -7.50
N TYR A 58 -16.74 9.99 -6.76
CA TYR A 58 -15.70 10.61 -5.96
C TYR A 58 -14.71 11.40 -6.81
N ILE A 59 -14.18 10.80 -7.89
CA ILE A 59 -13.25 11.45 -8.83
C ILE A 59 -13.89 12.68 -9.46
N MET A 60 -15.14 12.58 -9.93
CA MET A 60 -15.84 13.71 -10.55
C MET A 60 -16.04 14.90 -9.59
N LYS A 61 -16.22 14.60 -8.29
CA LYS A 61 -16.45 15.59 -7.24
C LYS A 61 -15.15 16.23 -6.72
N HIS A 62 -14.10 15.44 -6.51
CA HIS A 62 -12.85 15.85 -5.85
C HIS A 62 -11.68 15.70 -6.81
N ARG A 63 -11.49 16.68 -7.70
CA ARG A 63 -10.54 16.66 -8.84
C ARG A 63 -9.58 17.84 -8.90
N ASP A 64 -9.23 18.38 -7.73
CA ASP A 64 -8.35 19.54 -7.59
C ASP A 64 -6.87 19.23 -7.91
N ASN A 65 -6.48 17.95 -7.97
CA ASN A 65 -5.13 17.51 -8.41
C ASN A 65 -5.12 17.04 -9.89
N LEU A 66 -6.15 17.35 -10.67
CA LEU A 66 -6.23 17.02 -12.09
C LEU A 66 -6.11 18.30 -12.94
N PRO A 67 -5.67 18.19 -14.21
CA PRO A 67 -5.67 19.34 -15.12
C PRO A 67 -7.06 20.00 -15.19
N SER A 68 -7.12 21.30 -14.93
CA SER A 68 -8.38 22.07 -14.84
C SER A 68 -9.19 22.09 -16.14
N ILE A 69 -8.55 21.82 -17.27
CA ILE A 69 -9.19 21.69 -18.60
C ILE A 69 -10.09 20.44 -18.71
N LEU A 70 -9.93 19.46 -17.82
CA LEU A 70 -10.69 18.22 -17.87
C LEU A 70 -12.14 18.43 -17.41
N LYS A 71 -13.07 18.05 -18.28
CA LYS A 71 -14.49 17.92 -17.92
C LYS A 71 -14.68 16.75 -16.93
N PRO A 72 -15.74 16.74 -16.09
CA PRO A 72 -15.92 15.72 -15.05
C PRO A 72 -15.85 14.29 -15.58
N ASN A 73 -16.49 14.03 -16.71
CA ASN A 73 -16.49 12.74 -17.40
C ASN A 73 -15.12 12.31 -17.92
N LYS A 74 -14.21 13.25 -18.22
CA LYS A 74 -12.84 12.97 -18.65
C LYS A 74 -11.87 12.80 -17.46
N ALA A 75 -12.24 13.30 -16.29
CA ALA A 75 -11.45 13.13 -15.07
C ALA A 75 -11.32 11.66 -14.65
N VAL A 76 -12.40 10.87 -14.81
CA VAL A 76 -12.36 9.43 -14.49
C VAL A 76 -11.36 8.71 -15.39
N ASN A 77 -11.43 8.92 -16.71
CA ASN A 77 -10.49 8.31 -17.64
C ASN A 77 -9.05 8.70 -17.34
N TYR A 78 -8.79 9.97 -17.01
CA TYR A 78 -7.45 10.41 -16.65
C TYR A 78 -6.89 9.67 -15.43
N VAL A 79 -7.70 9.49 -14.38
CA VAL A 79 -7.29 8.74 -13.19
C VAL A 79 -7.09 7.26 -13.50
N VAL A 80 -7.96 6.67 -14.33
CA VAL A 80 -7.83 5.28 -14.78
C VAL A 80 -6.56 5.08 -15.60
N GLU A 81 -6.26 5.96 -16.55
CA GLU A 81 -5.05 5.94 -17.37
C GLU A 81 -3.77 6.09 -16.54
N SER A 82 -3.85 6.69 -15.34
CA SER A 82 -2.72 6.82 -14.41
C SER A 82 -2.42 5.57 -13.59
N VAL A 83 -3.23 4.51 -13.68
CA VAL A 83 -3.02 3.28 -12.90
C VAL A 83 -1.73 2.61 -13.37
N CYS A 84 -0.77 2.44 -12.46
CA CYS A 84 0.43 1.64 -12.67
C CYS A 84 0.46 0.47 -11.70
N VAL A 85 0.90 -0.70 -12.18
CA VAL A 85 0.97 -1.94 -11.40
C VAL A 85 2.40 -2.44 -11.37
N SER A 86 2.88 -2.76 -10.17
CA SER A 86 4.18 -3.41 -9.97
C SER A 86 3.98 -4.73 -9.22
N CYS A 87 4.27 -5.84 -9.89
CA CYS A 87 4.31 -7.16 -9.26
C CYS A 87 5.58 -7.29 -8.41
N LEU A 88 5.42 -7.78 -7.18
CA LEU A 88 6.51 -8.27 -6.36
C LEU A 88 6.32 -9.76 -6.12
N PRO A 89 7.19 -10.63 -6.64
CA PRO A 89 7.17 -12.05 -6.29
C PRO A 89 7.63 -12.22 -4.84
N ILE A 90 6.84 -12.93 -4.03
CA ILE A 90 7.19 -13.29 -2.66
C ILE A 90 7.04 -14.80 -2.47
N THR A 91 7.81 -15.37 -1.53
CA THR A 91 7.70 -16.79 -1.20
C THR A 91 6.82 -16.97 0.04
N VAL A 92 5.75 -17.74 -0.08
CA VAL A 92 4.84 -18.07 1.03
C VAL A 92 4.72 -19.59 1.09
N GLY A 93 5.11 -20.19 2.22
CA GLY A 93 5.04 -21.67 2.38
C GLY A 93 5.90 -22.45 1.38
N GLY A 94 6.95 -21.83 0.81
CA GLY A 94 7.80 -22.43 -0.22
C GLY A 94 7.30 -22.22 -1.66
N GLU A 95 6.13 -21.64 -1.87
CA GLU A 95 5.58 -21.32 -3.19
C GLU A 95 5.76 -19.84 -3.53
N GLN A 96 6.04 -19.52 -4.80
CA GLN A 96 6.06 -18.13 -5.26
C GLN A 96 4.63 -17.63 -5.49
N VAL A 97 4.30 -16.53 -4.83
CA VAL A 97 3.04 -15.81 -4.94
C VAL A 97 3.34 -14.40 -5.40
N GLY A 98 2.56 -13.91 -6.37
CA GLY A 98 2.62 -12.52 -6.80
C GLY A 98 1.74 -11.65 -5.92
N ILE A 99 2.32 -10.61 -5.34
CA ILE A 99 1.58 -9.47 -4.81
C ILE A 99 1.72 -8.30 -5.78
N PHE A 100 0.74 -7.40 -5.81
CA PHE A 100 0.66 -6.35 -6.82
C PHE A 100 0.47 -5.00 -6.16
N ASN A 101 1.48 -4.15 -6.22
CA ASN A 101 1.37 -2.77 -5.79
C ASN A 101 0.66 -1.95 -6.84
N ILE A 102 -0.35 -1.22 -6.39
CA ILE A 102 -1.19 -0.39 -7.22
C ILE A 102 -0.85 1.07 -6.93
N TYR A 103 -0.46 1.78 -7.98
CA TYR A 103 -0.19 3.21 -7.97
C TYR A 103 -1.23 3.91 -8.83
N ILE A 104 -1.83 4.98 -8.31
CA ILE A 104 -2.85 5.76 -9.02
C ILE A 104 -2.65 7.23 -8.68
N HIS A 105 -2.72 8.10 -9.68
CA HIS A 105 -2.69 9.54 -9.45
C HIS A 105 -3.91 9.97 -8.64
N SER A 106 -3.67 10.56 -7.46
CA SER A 106 -4.76 10.98 -6.58
C SER A 106 -5.56 12.11 -7.22
N PRO A 107 -6.90 12.09 -7.18
CA PRO A 107 -7.68 13.15 -7.80
C PRO A 107 -7.70 14.45 -6.97
N SER A 108 -7.27 14.43 -5.70
CA SER A 108 -7.30 15.60 -4.80
C SER A 108 -5.96 15.85 -4.11
N HIS A 109 -5.58 17.12 -3.92
CA HIS A 109 -4.43 17.53 -3.11
C HIS A 109 -4.76 17.55 -1.61
N ASN A 110 -6.05 17.57 -1.26
CA ASN A 110 -6.48 17.61 0.14
C ASN A 110 -6.25 16.25 0.80
N LEU A 111 -5.45 16.21 1.87
CA LEU A 111 -5.11 14.96 2.57
C LEU A 111 -6.34 14.20 3.10
N LYS A 112 -7.36 14.88 3.62
CA LYS A 112 -8.60 14.21 4.08
C LYS A 112 -9.36 13.58 2.93
N HIS A 113 -9.33 14.21 1.75
CA HIS A 113 -9.90 13.63 0.55
C HIS A 113 -9.05 12.44 0.08
N HIS A 114 -7.73 12.56 0.12
CA HIS A 114 -6.81 11.48 -0.20
C HIS A 114 -7.06 10.24 0.68
N ASP A 115 -7.20 10.40 2.00
CA ASP A 115 -7.49 9.27 2.91
C ASP A 115 -8.83 8.59 2.56
N LYS A 116 -9.84 9.39 2.20
CA LYS A 116 -11.14 8.86 1.77
C LYS A 116 -11.03 8.14 0.42
N TRP A 117 -10.22 8.65 -0.49
CA TRP A 117 -9.90 8.02 -1.77
C TRP A 117 -9.25 6.65 -1.58
N LEU A 118 -8.21 6.56 -0.74
CA LEU A 118 -7.57 5.30 -0.39
C LEU A 118 -8.58 4.33 0.23
N SER A 119 -9.37 4.79 1.20
CA SER A 119 -10.41 3.98 1.84
C SER A 119 -11.45 3.45 0.85
N LEU A 120 -11.86 4.25 -0.14
CA LEU A 120 -12.80 3.78 -1.17
C LEU A 120 -12.20 2.65 -1.99
N LEU A 121 -10.94 2.75 -2.38
CA LEU A 121 -10.28 1.73 -3.19
C LEU A 121 -9.97 0.46 -2.37
N CYS A 122 -9.43 0.60 -1.16
CA CYS A 122 -9.05 -0.53 -0.31
C CYS A 122 -10.24 -1.33 0.26
N ASN A 123 -11.47 -0.82 0.17
CA ASN A 123 -12.69 -1.51 0.63
C ASN A 123 -13.41 -2.27 -0.51
N ASN A 124 -12.70 -2.64 -1.57
CA ASN A 124 -13.25 -3.39 -2.70
C ASN A 124 -12.57 -4.74 -2.88
N VAL A 125 -13.30 -5.67 -3.50
CA VAL A 125 -12.76 -6.94 -4.02
C VAL A 125 -12.59 -6.81 -5.53
N TYR A 126 -11.42 -7.20 -6.03
CA TYR A 126 -11.02 -7.05 -7.43
C TYR A 126 -11.13 -8.41 -8.13
N THR A 127 -12.21 -8.65 -8.84
CA THR A 127 -12.54 -9.97 -9.42
C THR A 127 -12.05 -10.09 -10.87
N MET A 128 -11.50 -11.24 -11.23
CA MET A 128 -11.19 -11.63 -12.61
C MET A 128 -11.71 -13.05 -12.89
N ALA A 129 -11.65 -13.50 -14.15
CA ALA A 129 -12.22 -14.80 -14.56
C ALA A 129 -11.68 -16.00 -13.77
N HIS A 130 -10.42 -15.94 -13.31
CA HIS A 130 -9.73 -17.05 -12.66
C HIS A 130 -9.39 -16.80 -11.18
N GLY A 131 -9.94 -15.76 -10.56
CA GLY A 131 -9.65 -15.47 -9.15
C GLY A 131 -10.10 -14.09 -8.70
N ALA A 132 -9.73 -13.73 -7.47
CA ALA A 132 -10.02 -12.43 -6.91
C ALA A 132 -8.80 -11.91 -6.14
N GLY A 133 -8.51 -10.63 -6.36
CA GLY A 133 -7.54 -9.86 -5.59
C GLY A 133 -8.22 -9.13 -4.44
N PHE A 134 -7.56 -9.14 -3.31
CA PHE A 134 -7.98 -8.44 -2.11
C PHE A 134 -6.90 -7.42 -1.73
N PRO A 135 -7.26 -6.23 -1.27
CA PRO A 135 -6.30 -5.32 -0.65
C PRO A 135 -5.72 -5.97 0.62
N LEU A 136 -4.41 -5.87 0.81
CA LEU A 136 -3.80 -6.20 2.09
C LEU A 136 -4.39 -5.30 3.18
N LYS A 137 -4.70 -5.88 4.34
CA LYS A 137 -5.25 -5.13 5.48
C LYS A 137 -4.28 -4.07 5.99
N LEU A 138 -2.99 -4.37 5.93
CA LEU A 138 -1.89 -3.49 6.28
C LEU A 138 -0.94 -3.44 5.09
N ALA A 139 -0.65 -2.24 4.62
CA ALA A 139 0.45 -2.03 3.68
C ALA A 139 1.77 -2.46 4.34
N TYR A 140 2.80 -2.68 3.52
CA TYR A 140 4.13 -2.93 4.08
C TYR A 140 4.62 -1.70 4.85
N HIS A 141 5.62 -1.93 5.69
CA HIS A 141 6.36 -0.85 6.33
C HIS A 141 7.83 -1.21 6.33
N CYS A 142 8.57 -0.70 5.35
CA CYS A 142 9.99 -0.95 5.23
C CYS A 142 10.73 -0.31 6.41
N SER A 143 11.41 -1.11 7.22
CA SER A 143 12.16 -0.61 8.38
C SER A 143 13.32 0.30 7.99
N THR A 144 13.88 0.13 6.80
CA THR A 144 15.01 0.91 6.26
C THR A 144 14.58 2.29 5.77
N CYS A 145 13.68 2.36 4.78
CA CYS A 145 13.31 3.62 4.12
C CYS A 145 11.96 4.19 4.56
N LYS A 146 11.21 3.46 5.40
CA LYS A 146 9.84 3.79 5.85
C LYS A 146 8.79 3.78 4.73
N GLY A 147 9.14 3.30 3.53
CA GLY A 147 8.21 3.09 2.43
C GLY A 147 7.14 2.04 2.74
N GLN A 148 6.00 2.13 2.04
CA GLN A 148 4.83 1.29 2.28
C GLN A 148 4.55 0.26 1.17
N ASP A 149 5.30 0.35 0.09
CA ASP A 149 5.13 -0.40 -1.15
C ASP A 149 5.98 -1.66 -1.22
N HIS A 150 6.90 -1.90 -0.27
CA HIS A 150 7.74 -3.10 -0.30
C HIS A 150 8.11 -3.59 1.10
N PRO A 151 8.31 -4.91 1.27
CA PRO A 151 8.93 -5.46 2.47
C PRO A 151 10.39 -5.04 2.55
N THR A 152 10.96 -4.95 3.76
CA THR A 152 12.35 -4.50 3.99
C THR A 152 13.37 -5.23 3.11
N GLY A 153 13.23 -6.54 2.93
CA GLY A 153 14.17 -7.34 2.12
C GLY A 153 14.21 -6.98 0.63
N LEU A 154 13.21 -6.25 0.13
CA LEU A 154 13.14 -5.75 -1.26
C LEU A 154 13.44 -4.25 -1.35
N CYS A 155 13.98 -3.65 -0.28
CA CYS A 155 14.27 -2.23 -0.25
C CYS A 155 15.46 -1.88 -1.17
N ALA A 156 15.22 -1.00 -2.15
CA ALA A 156 16.27 -0.53 -3.06
C ALA A 156 17.44 0.18 -2.35
N PHE A 157 17.21 0.72 -1.15
CA PHE A 157 18.30 1.33 -0.37
C PHE A 157 19.36 0.30 0.05
N LEU A 158 18.97 -0.97 0.26
CA LEU A 158 19.90 -2.04 0.62
C LEU A 158 20.82 -2.45 -0.53
N SER A 159 20.43 -2.17 -1.78
CA SER A 159 21.26 -2.44 -2.96
C SER A 159 22.09 -1.25 -3.44
N MET A 160 21.98 -0.09 -2.78
CA MET A 160 22.76 1.09 -3.16
C MET A 160 24.21 0.93 -2.73
N PRO A 161 25.18 1.13 -3.64
CA PRO A 161 26.60 1.12 -3.28
C PRO A 161 26.91 2.15 -2.18
N GLY A 162 27.56 1.70 -1.11
CA GLY A 162 27.97 2.56 0.01
C GLY A 162 26.90 2.81 1.08
N TRP A 163 25.74 2.14 1.01
CA TRP A 163 24.79 2.14 2.13
C TRP A 163 25.40 1.40 3.33
N VAL A 164 25.62 2.12 4.42
CA VAL A 164 26.07 1.52 5.68
C VAL A 164 24.83 1.05 6.41
N ASP A 165 24.69 -0.25 6.62
CA ASP A 165 23.58 -0.81 7.39
C ASP A 165 23.56 -0.14 8.78
N GLY A 166 22.57 0.71 8.99
CA GLY A 166 22.35 1.37 10.27
C GLY A 166 21.90 0.34 11.30
N ALA A 167 22.85 -0.10 12.13
CA ALA A 167 22.71 -0.96 13.31
C ALA A 167 22.59 -2.49 13.06
N GLN A 168 23.75 -3.15 13.01
CA GLN A 168 23.99 -4.33 13.85
C GLN A 168 24.64 -3.89 15.18
N ASN A 169 23.97 -3.03 15.96
CA ASN A 169 24.43 -2.69 17.32
C ASN A 169 23.66 -3.52 18.37
N ASP A 170 23.66 -4.83 18.21
CA ASP A 170 23.22 -5.79 19.25
C ASP A 170 24.20 -6.97 19.39
N GLN A 171 25.49 -6.76 19.05
CA GLN A 171 26.56 -7.64 19.52
C GLN A 171 27.28 -6.97 20.69
N GLY A 172 26.83 -7.29 21.90
CA GLY A 172 27.43 -6.78 23.12
C GLY A 172 26.84 -7.33 24.40
N LEU A 173 26.71 -8.66 24.52
CA LEU A 173 26.99 -9.45 25.73
C LEU A 173 26.77 -10.94 25.41
N GLN A 174 27.85 -11.64 25.07
CA GLN A 174 27.90 -13.11 25.06
C GLN A 174 27.74 -13.61 26.51
N GLY A 175 26.56 -14.13 26.82
CA GLY A 175 26.37 -15.08 27.92
C GLY A 175 26.63 -16.51 27.42
N PRO A 176 27.14 -17.43 28.24
CA PRO A 176 27.49 -18.79 27.81
C PRO A 176 26.29 -19.56 27.25
N GLN A 177 26.55 -20.34 26.21
CA GLN A 177 25.63 -21.25 25.57
C GLN A 177 25.20 -22.36 26.53
N ASP A 178 23.89 -22.50 26.74
CA ASP A 178 23.25 -23.77 27.06
C ASP A 178 21.92 -23.83 26.31
N ALA A 179 21.78 -24.82 25.41
CA ALA A 179 20.53 -25.10 24.70
C ALA A 179 19.51 -25.76 25.66
N PRO A 180 18.21 -25.55 25.43
CA PRO A 180 17.48 -26.64 24.78
C PRO A 180 16.45 -26.18 23.73
N ASN A 181 16.39 -27.02 22.70
CA ASN A 181 15.33 -27.25 21.72
C ASN A 181 13.91 -26.87 22.17
N ASN A 182 13.17 -26.09 21.37
CA ASN A 182 11.71 -26.21 21.17
C ASN A 182 11.28 -25.43 19.91
N GLN A 183 10.51 -26.09 19.04
CA GLN A 183 9.76 -25.51 17.94
C GLN A 183 8.82 -24.41 18.45
N GLU A 184 8.85 -23.24 17.81
CA GLU A 184 7.76 -22.27 17.88
C GLU A 184 7.12 -22.13 16.50
N ASP A 185 5.90 -22.65 16.43
CA ASP A 185 4.97 -22.50 15.31
C ASP A 185 4.63 -21.00 15.12
N VAL A 186 4.77 -20.51 13.89
CA VAL A 186 4.25 -19.20 13.48
C VAL A 186 2.73 -19.29 13.33
N ASP A 187 2.01 -18.95 14.40
CA ASP A 187 0.54 -18.86 14.41
C ASP A 187 0.03 -17.70 13.53
N PHE A 188 -0.62 -18.05 12.42
CA PHE A 188 -1.54 -17.15 11.71
C PHE A 188 -2.90 -17.20 12.45
N PRO A 189 -3.59 -16.07 12.72
CA PRO A 189 -4.85 -16.11 13.44
C PRO A 189 -5.96 -16.71 12.57
N ASN A 190 -6.14 -18.03 12.71
CA ASN A 190 -7.34 -18.76 12.35
C ASN A 190 -8.24 -18.82 13.59
N SER A 191 -9.48 -18.34 13.52
CA SER A 191 -10.42 -18.43 14.63
C SER A 191 -11.78 -18.86 14.12
N ASN A 192 -11.98 -20.17 14.09
CA ASN A 192 -13.27 -20.82 14.19
C ASN A 192 -13.28 -21.65 15.48
N ASN A 193 -13.95 -21.17 16.53
CA ASN A 193 -14.91 -21.96 17.32
C ASN A 193 -15.47 -21.19 18.53
N SER A 194 -16.79 -20.99 18.49
CA SER A 194 -17.76 -21.46 19.48
C SER A 194 -17.29 -21.60 20.95
N GLY A 195 -17.64 -20.63 21.79
CA GLY A 195 -17.53 -20.72 23.25
C GLY A 195 -18.53 -19.79 23.94
N LYS A 196 -19.47 -20.38 24.68
CA LYS A 196 -20.54 -19.75 25.47
C LYS A 196 -20.01 -18.87 26.61
N GLY A 197 -20.69 -17.73 26.85
CA GLY A 197 -21.16 -17.40 28.20
C GLY A 197 -20.66 -16.11 28.86
N CYS A 198 -21.62 -15.18 29.03
CA CYS A 198 -21.84 -14.31 30.18
C CYS A 198 -21.07 -12.97 30.33
N GLY A 199 -21.82 -11.86 30.21
CA GLY A 199 -21.80 -10.83 31.26
C GLY A 199 -21.30 -9.42 30.89
N CYS A 200 -22.27 -8.53 30.64
CA CYS A 200 -22.36 -7.13 31.12
C CYS A 200 -21.17 -6.17 30.92
N GLY A 201 -21.37 -5.10 30.14
CA GLY A 201 -20.52 -3.90 30.25
C GLY A 201 -20.68 -2.89 29.13
N SER A 202 -21.58 -1.92 29.31
CA SER A 202 -21.72 -0.71 28.49
C SER A 202 -20.43 0.11 28.42
N GLY A 203 -20.08 0.61 27.24
CA GLY A 203 -18.99 1.58 27.09
C GLY A 203 -18.89 2.13 25.66
N HIS A 204 -19.46 3.31 25.46
CA HIS A 204 -19.23 4.16 24.28
C HIS A 204 -17.75 4.44 24.07
N GLY A 205 -17.29 4.41 22.81
CA GLY A 205 -15.95 4.88 22.46
C GLY A 205 -15.66 4.79 20.97
N ASN A 206 -16.00 5.85 20.24
CA ASN A 206 -15.50 6.12 18.89
C ASN A 206 -13.97 5.93 18.84
N SER A 207 -13.48 5.08 17.92
CA SER A 207 -12.06 5.07 17.55
C SER A 207 -11.95 5.26 16.04
N HIS A 208 -11.75 6.53 15.66
CA HIS A 208 -11.25 6.88 14.34
C HIS A 208 -9.80 6.41 14.25
N GLY A 209 -9.54 5.39 13.42
CA GLY A 209 -8.19 5.02 13.01
C GLY A 209 -7.55 6.18 12.27
N ASN A 210 -6.60 6.83 12.93
CA ASN A 210 -5.86 7.97 12.44
C ASN A 210 -4.71 7.45 11.56
N PHE A 211 -4.94 7.38 10.25
CA PHE A 211 -3.88 7.10 9.27
C PHE A 211 -2.95 8.31 9.21
N HIS A 212 -1.85 8.28 9.97
CA HIS A 212 -0.76 9.22 9.77
C HIS A 212 0.06 8.76 8.57
N SER A 213 -0.21 9.37 7.42
CA SER A 213 0.55 9.22 6.18
C SER A 213 1.89 9.96 6.31
N ASN A 214 2.89 9.29 6.89
CA ASN A 214 4.28 9.76 6.88
C ASN A 214 5.05 9.14 5.71
N GLY A 215 5.64 10.02 4.88
CA GLY A 215 6.80 9.72 4.03
C GLY A 215 6.58 8.70 2.91
N CYS A 216 5.95 9.12 1.81
CA CYS A 216 5.97 8.35 0.57
C CYS A 216 7.35 8.52 -0.11
N GLY A 217 8.18 7.49 -0.07
CA GLY A 217 9.39 7.40 -0.88
C GLY A 217 9.03 7.50 -2.35
N GLN A 218 9.72 8.36 -3.11
CA GLN A 218 9.51 8.48 -4.54
C GLN A 218 9.93 7.17 -5.22
N SER A 219 8.97 6.43 -5.78
CA SER A 219 9.21 5.23 -6.57
C SER A 219 8.40 5.28 -7.86
N LEU A 220 9.14 5.14 -8.96
CA LEU A 220 8.74 4.90 -10.35
C LEU A 220 7.64 5.81 -10.91
N GLN A 221 8.07 6.87 -11.60
CA GLN A 221 7.23 7.60 -12.56
C GLN A 221 6.92 6.68 -13.75
N CYS A 222 5.77 6.03 -13.72
CA CYS A 222 5.14 5.52 -14.92
C CYS A 222 4.56 6.73 -15.66
N PHE A 223 5.17 7.10 -16.78
CA PHE A 223 4.72 8.18 -17.67
C PHE A 223 3.70 7.66 -18.67
#